data_AF-A0A6I2L5V3-F1
#
_entry.id   AF-A0A6I2L5V3-F1
#
_cell.length_a   1.000
_cell.length_b   1.000
_cell.length_c   1.000
_cell.angle_alpha   90.00
_cell.angle_beta   90.00
_cell.angle_gamma   90.00
#
_symmetry.space_group_name_H-M   'P 1'
#
loop_
_entity.id
_entity.type
_entity.pdbx_description
1 polymer ?
#
loop_
_entity_poly.entity_id
_entity_poly.type
_entity_poly.pdbx_seq_one_letter_code
_entity_poly.pdbx_strand_id
1 'polypeptide(L)'
;MEYDVVDTLISPEGQLEILSKAEVNKLLDTSQGGLYNVFRKCALAVLNCGSTIDDGKELLERYQSFDISIVQRERGIKLDIKGAPAIAFVDGKMIKGIHEHLFSVLRDIVFVSNEVTDNPKFDLSRTDGITDAVFHILRNAGVLKPMLNPNLVVCWGGHSINRAEYNYSKEVGYAMGLRDLDICTGCGPGAMKGPMKGATIGHAKQRLHRGRYLGITEPGIIAAESPNPIVNELVIMPDIEKRLEAFVRTGHGIVVFPGGAGTAEEILYILGILLHPDNADVPFPLVFTGPETSRDYFVQINQFIHDTLGPEAQERYKIIIDDPEAVAREMQAGIKQVREYRKARSDAYYYNWGLKIDSEFQRPFPPTHENMRNLSLHKNQPVHLLAANLRRAFSGVVAGNVKEEGIRAIEKHGHFEIHGDKEIMGPMDALLASFVAQSRMKLAGKPYTPCYRVIQ
;
A
#
# COMPACT_ATOMS: atom_id res chain seq x y z
N MET A 1 0.87 21.85 24.05
CA MET A 1 0.45 22.66 22.89
C MET A 1 -0.96 22.23 22.55
N GLU A 2 -1.90 23.17 22.55
CA GLU A 2 -3.23 22.90 21.98
C GLU A 2 -3.06 22.84 20.45
N TYR A 3 -3.56 21.78 19.83
CA TYR A 3 -3.57 21.62 18.38
C TYR A 3 -4.90 22.15 17.85
N ASP A 4 -4.88 22.91 16.76
CA ASP A 4 -6.10 23.46 16.17
C ASP A 4 -7.00 22.33 15.65
N VAL A 5 -8.25 22.35 16.10
CA VAL A 5 -9.27 21.37 15.74
C VAL A 5 -10.57 22.03 15.33
N VAL A 6 -11.34 21.33 14.51
CA VAL A 6 -12.61 21.79 13.96
C VAL A 6 -13.70 20.75 14.20
N ASP A 7 -14.85 21.20 14.70
CA ASP A 7 -16.07 20.41 14.73
C ASP A 7 -16.86 20.62 13.45
N THR A 8 -17.38 19.55 12.84
CA THR A 8 -18.14 19.66 11.60
C THR A 8 -19.17 18.55 11.44
N LEU A 9 -20.19 18.82 10.63
CA LEU A 9 -21.20 17.85 10.22
C LEU A 9 -21.19 17.77 8.69
N ILE A 10 -20.79 16.62 8.16
CA ILE A 10 -20.69 16.40 6.71
C ILE A 10 -21.70 15.35 6.23
N SER A 11 -22.08 15.43 4.96
CA SER A 11 -23.05 14.52 4.32
C SER A 11 -22.42 13.96 3.05
N PRO A 12 -22.66 12.68 2.70
CA PRO A 12 -22.01 12.08 1.54
C PRO A 12 -22.34 12.84 0.26
N GLU A 13 -21.33 13.00 -0.61
CA GLU A 13 -21.51 13.50 -1.96
C GLU A 13 -21.61 12.30 -2.91
N GLY A 14 -22.73 12.15 -3.63
CA GLY A 14 -22.94 11.08 -4.61
C GLY A 14 -23.67 9.84 -4.08
N GLN A 15 -23.50 8.71 -4.78
CA GLN A 15 -24.20 7.44 -4.53
C GLN A 15 -23.52 6.61 -3.42
N LEU A 16 -23.23 7.18 -2.25
CA LEU A 16 -23.12 6.27 -1.11
C LEU A 16 -24.50 5.68 -0.89
N GLU A 17 -24.59 4.40 -1.23
CA GLU A 17 -25.78 3.58 -1.05
C GLU A 17 -26.28 3.75 0.38
N ILE A 18 -27.60 3.85 0.47
CA ILE A 18 -28.32 4.09 1.71
C ILE A 18 -27.95 2.96 2.67
N LEU A 19 -27.13 3.24 3.68
CA LEU A 19 -26.84 2.27 4.73
C LEU A 19 -28.15 1.93 5.46
N SER A 20 -28.40 0.63 5.59
CA SER A 20 -29.48 0.09 6.40
C SER A 20 -29.26 0.41 7.89
N LYS A 21 -30.34 0.38 8.66
CA LYS A 21 -30.25 0.52 10.13
C LYS A 21 -29.36 -0.56 10.76
N ALA A 22 -29.31 -1.77 10.17
CA ALA A 22 -28.49 -2.86 10.66
C ALA A 22 -26.98 -2.57 10.50
N GLU A 23 -26.58 -2.05 9.34
CA GLU A 23 -25.19 -1.66 9.07
C GLU A 23 -24.73 -0.52 9.99
N VAL A 24 -25.59 0.48 10.20
CA VAL A 24 -25.32 1.58 11.14
C VAL A 24 -25.23 1.06 12.58
N ASN A 25 -26.14 0.18 13.01
CA ASN A 25 -26.13 -0.34 14.38
C ASN A 25 -24.88 -1.17 14.68
N LYS A 26 -24.34 -1.94 13.71
CA LYS A 26 -23.07 -2.66 13.89
C LYS A 26 -21.88 -1.71 14.06
N LEU A 27 -21.87 -0.57 13.36
CA LEU A 27 -20.84 0.47 13.53
C LEU A 27 -20.96 1.17 14.89
N LEU A 28 -22.19 1.38 15.35
CA LEU A 28 -22.50 1.98 16.65
C LEU A 28 -22.33 1.01 17.82
N ASP A 29 -22.12 -0.27 17.55
CA ASP A 29 -21.91 -1.27 18.59
C ASP A 29 -20.54 -1.09 19.24
N THR A 30 -20.52 -0.22 20.25
CA THR A 30 -19.36 0.03 21.12
C THR A 30 -19.12 -1.11 22.12
N SER A 31 -20.02 -2.11 22.19
CA SER A 31 -19.97 -3.16 23.22
C SER A 31 -18.86 -4.20 22.99
N GLN A 32 -18.21 -4.17 21.82
CA GLN A 32 -17.14 -5.10 21.43
C GLN A 32 -15.90 -4.43 20.82
N GLY A 33 -15.64 -3.13 21.05
CA GLY A 33 -14.35 -2.49 20.79
C GLY A 33 -13.70 -2.59 19.39
N GLY A 34 -14.36 -3.18 18.38
CA GLY A 34 -13.71 -3.60 17.14
C GLY A 34 -13.89 -2.60 15.99
N LEU A 35 -15.10 -2.56 15.41
CA LEU A 35 -15.32 -1.88 14.13
C LEU A 35 -15.32 -0.35 14.24
N TYR A 36 -15.96 0.19 15.29
CA TYR A 36 -15.95 1.63 15.56
C TYR A 36 -14.53 2.18 15.70
N ASN A 37 -13.69 1.48 16.47
CA ASN A 37 -12.32 1.90 16.71
C ASN A 37 -11.49 1.88 15.42
N VAL A 38 -11.66 0.86 14.58
CA VAL A 38 -11.02 0.81 13.26
C VAL A 38 -11.49 1.98 12.39
N PHE A 39 -12.81 2.22 12.30
CA PHE A 39 -13.37 3.34 11.55
C PHE A 39 -12.82 4.70 12.03
N ARG A 40 -12.83 4.94 13.36
CA ARG A 40 -12.30 6.16 13.99
C ARG A 40 -10.82 6.36 13.68
N LYS A 41 -9.98 5.31 13.82
CA LYS A 41 -8.54 5.39 13.52
C LYS A 41 -8.30 5.72 12.04
N CYS A 42 -8.99 5.04 11.13
CA CYS A 42 -8.87 5.30 9.70
C CYS A 42 -9.36 6.71 9.33
N ALA A 43 -10.48 7.17 9.87
CA ALA A 43 -11.00 8.52 9.63
C ALA A 43 -10.04 9.61 10.12
N LEU A 44 -9.47 9.44 11.31
CA LEU A 44 -8.46 10.35 11.85
C LEU A 44 -7.22 10.41 10.95
N ALA A 45 -6.75 9.27 10.46
CA ALA A 45 -5.63 9.21 9.52
C ALA A 45 -5.92 10.01 8.23
N VAL A 46 -7.10 9.83 7.63
CA VAL A 46 -7.54 10.59 6.45
C VAL A 46 -7.55 12.11 6.74
N LEU A 47 -8.07 12.53 7.89
CA LEU A 47 -8.12 13.94 8.28
C LEU A 47 -6.75 14.55 8.61
N ASN A 48 -5.79 13.75 9.05
CA ASN A 48 -4.43 14.22 9.37
C ASN A 48 -3.49 14.20 8.15
N CYS A 49 -4.02 13.99 6.94
CA CYS A 49 -3.21 14.01 5.74
C CYS A 49 -2.47 15.35 5.54
N GLY A 50 -1.18 15.27 5.20
CA GLY A 50 -0.30 16.44 5.04
C GLY A 50 0.53 16.77 6.28
N SER A 51 0.26 16.11 7.41
CA SER A 51 1.10 16.15 8.60
C SER A 51 2.46 15.47 8.37
N THR A 52 3.45 15.82 9.21
CA THR A 52 4.78 15.20 9.22
C THR A 52 4.88 14.04 10.22
N ILE A 53 3.75 13.53 10.71
CA ILE A 53 3.69 12.36 11.60
C ILE A 53 3.68 11.11 10.74
N ASP A 54 4.66 10.22 10.95
CA ASP A 54 4.78 8.89 10.35
C ASP A 54 4.58 7.75 11.36
N ASP A 55 4.15 8.08 12.58
CA ASP A 55 3.98 7.15 13.71
C ASP A 55 2.50 7.07 14.08
N GLY A 56 1.91 5.87 13.94
CA GLY A 56 0.51 5.66 14.24
C GLY A 56 0.15 5.85 15.72
N LYS A 57 1.07 5.58 16.64
CA LYS A 57 0.87 5.80 18.09
C LYS A 57 0.88 7.29 18.39
N GLU A 58 1.84 8.05 17.85
CA GLU A 58 1.92 9.50 18.05
C GLU A 58 0.66 10.22 17.54
N LEU A 59 0.12 9.80 16.38
CA LEU A 59 -1.11 10.37 15.83
C LEU A 59 -2.30 10.23 16.79
N LEU A 60 -2.48 9.03 17.34
CA LEU A 60 -3.60 8.72 18.25
C LEU A 60 -3.46 9.44 19.59
N GLU A 61 -2.23 9.55 20.11
CA GLU A 61 -1.94 10.28 21.34
C GLU A 61 -2.15 11.80 21.19
N ARG A 62 -1.93 12.34 19.98
CA ARG A 62 -2.12 13.77 19.68
C ARG A 62 -3.59 14.18 19.68
N TYR A 63 -4.47 13.36 19.10
CA TYR A 63 -5.89 13.65 18.94
C TYR A 63 -6.77 12.72 19.79
N GLN A 64 -6.52 12.69 21.10
CA GLN A 64 -7.31 11.87 22.04
C GLN A 64 -8.79 12.28 22.07
N SER A 65 -9.07 13.57 21.92
CA SER A 65 -10.43 14.13 21.90
C SER A 65 -11.16 13.96 20.56
N PHE A 66 -10.48 13.48 19.51
CA PHE A 66 -11.13 13.25 18.22
C PHE A 66 -12.22 12.20 18.35
N ASP A 67 -13.38 12.45 17.77
CA ASP A 67 -14.46 11.48 17.72
C ASP A 67 -15.26 11.63 16.43
N ILE A 68 -15.86 10.53 15.96
CA ILE A 68 -16.64 10.52 14.72
C ILE A 68 -17.85 9.62 14.88
N SER A 69 -19.05 10.19 14.76
CA SER A 69 -20.29 9.44 14.90
C SER A 69 -21.13 9.50 13.63
N ILE A 70 -21.93 8.45 13.42
CA ILE A 70 -22.83 8.35 12.27
C ILE A 70 -24.22 8.77 12.72
N VAL A 71 -24.71 9.85 12.13
CA VAL A 71 -26.05 10.39 12.39
C VAL A 71 -26.97 10.00 11.24
N GLN A 72 -27.92 9.12 11.51
CA GLN A 72 -28.93 8.76 10.53
C GLN A 72 -30.04 9.83 10.46
N ARG A 73 -30.39 10.23 9.24
CA ARG A 73 -31.49 11.16 8.92
C ARG A 73 -32.36 10.55 7.82
N GLU A 74 -33.55 11.09 7.60
CA GLU A 74 -34.49 10.60 6.58
C GLU A 74 -33.91 10.59 5.16
N ARG A 75 -32.97 11.50 4.87
CA ARG A 75 -32.30 11.63 3.56
C ARG A 75 -30.97 10.88 3.45
N GLY A 76 -30.61 10.05 4.45
CA GLY A 76 -29.37 9.28 4.47
C GLY A 76 -28.52 9.52 5.71
N ILE A 77 -27.24 9.17 5.62
CA ILE A 77 -26.28 9.27 6.73
C ILE A 77 -25.56 10.62 6.73
N LYS A 78 -25.13 11.05 7.91
CA LYS A 78 -24.17 12.15 8.11
C LYS A 78 -23.06 11.70 9.05
N LEU A 79 -21.89 12.30 8.91
CA LEU A 79 -20.79 12.11 9.85
C LEU A 79 -20.69 13.37 10.72
N ASP A 80 -20.93 13.23 12.02
CA ASP A 80 -20.67 14.27 13.03
C ASP A 80 -19.27 14.05 13.57
N ILE A 81 -18.39 15.00 13.31
CA ILE A 81 -16.96 14.91 13.58
C ILE A 81 -16.61 15.94 14.65
N LYS A 82 -15.99 15.46 15.73
CA LYS A 82 -15.52 16.25 16.86
C LYS A 82 -14.00 16.28 16.88
N GLY A 83 -13.44 17.47 17.06
CA GLY A 83 -11.99 17.62 17.20
C GLY A 83 -11.19 17.20 15.96
N ALA A 84 -11.69 17.45 14.74
CA ALA A 84 -10.99 17.09 13.52
C ALA A 84 -9.71 17.94 13.34
N PRO A 85 -8.57 17.37 12.90
CA PRO A 85 -7.38 18.13 12.55
C PRO A 85 -7.69 19.32 11.61
N ALA A 86 -7.34 20.54 12.00
CA ALA A 86 -7.65 21.75 11.22
C ALA A 86 -7.00 21.75 9.83
N ILE A 87 -5.91 21.01 9.63
CA ILE A 87 -5.22 20.85 8.34
C ILE A 87 -6.12 20.25 7.23
N ALA A 88 -7.20 19.56 7.59
CA ALA A 88 -8.18 19.04 6.62
C ALA A 88 -9.08 20.12 5.99
N PHE A 89 -9.00 21.36 6.48
CA PHE A 89 -9.91 22.45 6.12
C PHE A 89 -9.15 23.60 5.45
N VAL A 90 -9.81 24.24 4.47
CA VAL A 90 -9.41 25.50 3.85
C VAL A 90 -10.55 26.48 4.02
N ASP A 91 -10.29 27.60 4.71
CA ASP A 91 -11.29 28.61 5.05
C ASP A 91 -12.55 28.02 5.72
N GLY A 92 -12.34 27.08 6.64
CA GLY A 92 -13.41 26.39 7.37
C GLY A 92 -14.17 25.33 6.57
N LYS A 93 -13.80 25.07 5.31
CA LYS A 93 -14.41 24.02 4.47
C LYS A 93 -13.46 22.86 4.30
N MET A 94 -13.96 21.65 4.54
CA MET A 94 -13.17 20.42 4.35
C MET A 94 -12.75 20.27 2.88
N ILE A 95 -11.50 19.87 2.64
CA ILE A 95 -11.02 19.55 1.30
C ILE A 95 -11.86 18.41 0.71
N LYS A 96 -12.35 18.57 -0.52
CA LYS A 96 -13.26 17.61 -1.16
C LYS A 96 -12.70 16.19 -1.25
N GLY A 97 -11.42 16.02 -1.59
CA GLY A 97 -10.79 14.69 -1.63
C GLY A 97 -10.78 14.01 -0.25
N ILE A 98 -10.54 14.76 0.83
CA ILE A 98 -10.62 14.24 2.22
C ILE A 98 -12.05 13.83 2.53
N HIS A 99 -13.02 14.66 2.14
CA HIS A 99 -14.43 14.35 2.29
C HIS A 99 -14.81 13.03 1.60
N GLU A 100 -14.43 12.84 0.33
CA GLU A 100 -14.65 11.59 -0.42
C GLU A 100 -13.95 10.37 0.23
N HIS A 101 -12.74 10.57 0.76
CA HIS A 101 -11.99 9.51 1.45
C HIS A 101 -12.67 9.05 2.73
N LEU A 102 -13.23 9.95 3.55
CA LEU A 102 -13.95 9.59 4.77
C LEU A 102 -15.10 8.62 4.48
N PHE A 103 -15.82 8.84 3.39
CA PHE A 103 -16.89 7.94 3.00
C PHE A 103 -16.39 6.67 2.30
N SER A 104 -15.23 6.70 1.64
CA SER A 104 -14.58 5.47 1.15
C SER A 104 -14.15 4.58 2.31
N VAL A 105 -13.61 5.17 3.39
CA VAL A 105 -13.30 4.46 4.64
C VAL A 105 -14.56 3.84 5.24
N LEU A 106 -15.66 4.62 5.34
CA LEU A 106 -16.92 4.09 5.84
C LEU A 106 -17.43 2.91 5.00
N ARG A 107 -17.48 3.07 3.68
CA ARG A 107 -17.91 2.04 2.73
C ARG A 107 -17.16 0.74 2.93
N ASP A 108 -15.83 0.80 2.95
CA ASP A 108 -14.98 -0.39 2.96
C ASP A 108 -14.99 -1.09 4.32
N ILE A 109 -14.95 -0.34 5.43
CA ILE A 109 -14.98 -0.92 6.78
C ILE A 109 -16.31 -1.65 7.03
N VAL A 110 -17.44 -1.06 6.61
CA VAL A 110 -18.76 -1.70 6.74
C VAL A 110 -18.86 -2.93 5.85
N PHE A 111 -18.46 -2.80 4.58
CA PHE A 111 -18.54 -3.88 3.62
C PHE A 111 -17.68 -5.08 4.02
N VAL A 112 -16.42 -4.86 4.40
CA VAL A 112 -15.51 -5.94 4.82
C VAL A 112 -16.08 -6.68 6.03
N SER A 113 -16.56 -5.97 7.05
CA SER A 113 -17.12 -6.61 8.24
C SER A 113 -18.33 -7.48 7.91
N ASN A 114 -19.26 -6.98 7.09
CA ASN A 114 -20.54 -7.66 6.84
C ASN A 114 -20.47 -8.73 5.76
N GLU A 115 -19.81 -8.40 4.65
CA GLU A 115 -19.87 -9.19 3.42
C GLU A 115 -18.65 -10.09 3.23
N VAL A 116 -17.56 -9.88 3.97
CA VAL A 116 -16.34 -10.67 3.86
C VAL A 116 -16.07 -11.48 5.12
N THR A 117 -15.92 -10.84 6.28
CA THR A 117 -15.54 -11.52 7.53
C THR A 117 -16.67 -12.38 8.10
N ASP A 118 -17.89 -11.85 8.14
CA ASP A 118 -19.07 -12.55 8.70
C ASP A 118 -19.78 -13.45 7.66
N ASN A 119 -19.26 -13.54 6.43
CA ASN A 119 -19.95 -14.18 5.32
C ASN A 119 -19.42 -15.60 5.07
N PRO A 120 -20.23 -16.66 5.32
CA PRO A 120 -19.79 -18.05 5.15
C PRO A 120 -19.49 -18.41 3.69
N LYS A 121 -19.78 -17.53 2.72
CA LYS A 121 -19.41 -17.72 1.31
C LYS A 121 -17.92 -17.55 1.05
N PHE A 122 -17.19 -16.82 1.90
CA PHE A 122 -15.74 -16.64 1.76
C PHE A 122 -15.02 -17.49 2.80
N ASP A 123 -14.36 -18.55 2.34
CA ASP A 123 -13.46 -19.33 3.19
C ASP A 123 -12.06 -18.70 3.14
N LEU A 124 -11.79 -17.79 4.07
CA LEU A 124 -10.50 -17.10 4.20
C LEU A 124 -9.36 -18.02 4.65
N SER A 125 -9.62 -19.30 4.94
CA SER A 125 -8.57 -20.29 5.17
C SER A 125 -7.98 -20.85 3.87
N ARG A 126 -8.65 -20.62 2.74
CA ARG A 126 -8.25 -21.10 1.41
C ARG A 126 -7.81 -19.95 0.49
N THR A 127 -6.87 -20.24 -0.39
CA THR A 127 -6.32 -19.29 -1.37
C THR A 127 -7.37 -18.71 -2.33
N ASP A 128 -8.29 -19.55 -2.81
CA ASP A 128 -9.39 -19.11 -3.67
C ASP A 128 -10.36 -18.17 -2.93
N GLY A 129 -10.74 -18.53 -1.69
CA GLY A 129 -11.59 -17.68 -0.86
C GLY A 129 -10.98 -16.31 -0.53
N ILE A 130 -9.66 -16.25 -0.29
CA ILE A 130 -8.94 -14.97 -0.11
C ILE A 130 -8.95 -14.14 -1.41
N THR A 131 -8.65 -14.76 -2.54
CA THR A 131 -8.63 -14.09 -3.85
C THR A 131 -10.00 -13.52 -4.19
N ASP A 132 -11.05 -14.29 -3.95
CA ASP A 132 -12.44 -13.86 -4.16
C ASP A 132 -12.81 -12.71 -3.22
N ALA A 133 -12.42 -12.76 -1.95
CA ALA A 133 -12.63 -11.65 -1.02
C ALA A 133 -11.99 -10.34 -1.51
N VAL A 134 -10.73 -10.39 -1.97
CA VAL A 134 -10.02 -9.22 -2.53
C VAL A 134 -10.77 -8.68 -3.75
N PHE A 135 -11.18 -9.55 -4.67
CA PHE A 135 -11.97 -9.17 -5.84
C PHE A 135 -13.30 -8.51 -5.44
N HIS A 136 -14.02 -9.07 -4.46
CA HIS A 136 -15.31 -8.58 -4.00
C HIS A 136 -15.19 -7.18 -3.37
N ILE A 137 -14.15 -6.92 -2.57
CA ILE A 137 -13.88 -5.60 -1.99
C ILE A 137 -13.61 -4.58 -3.10
N LEU A 138 -12.74 -4.91 -4.06
CA LEU A 138 -12.42 -4.02 -5.18
C LEU A 138 -13.64 -3.76 -6.08
N ARG A 139 -14.48 -4.77 -6.29
CA ARG A 139 -15.73 -4.64 -7.04
C ARG A 139 -16.69 -3.70 -6.33
N ASN A 140 -16.87 -3.86 -5.02
CA ASN A 140 -17.72 -2.99 -4.21
C ASN A 140 -17.23 -1.53 -4.19
N ALA A 141 -15.91 -1.35 -4.15
CA ALA A 141 -15.29 -0.03 -4.27
C ALA A 141 -15.42 0.59 -5.68
N GLY A 142 -15.93 -0.16 -6.65
CA GLY A 142 -16.15 0.31 -8.02
C GLY A 142 -14.86 0.51 -8.82
N VAL A 143 -13.72 -0.01 -8.37
CA VAL A 143 -12.41 0.22 -9.03
C VAL A 143 -12.12 -0.79 -10.15
N LEU A 144 -12.90 -1.86 -10.25
CA LEU A 144 -12.83 -2.80 -11.36
C LEU A 144 -13.69 -2.28 -12.52
N LYS A 145 -13.06 -1.95 -13.65
CA LYS A 145 -13.72 -1.32 -14.80
C LYS A 145 -13.74 -2.27 -16.02
N PRO A 146 -14.85 -3.00 -16.30
CA PRO A 146 -14.89 -4.04 -17.32
C PRO A 146 -14.59 -3.58 -18.75
N MET A 147 -14.92 -2.33 -19.07
CA MET A 147 -14.84 -1.78 -20.43
C MET A 147 -13.55 -1.00 -20.69
N LEU A 148 -12.56 -1.05 -19.78
CA LEU A 148 -11.28 -0.37 -19.96
C LEU A 148 -10.21 -1.35 -20.44
N ASN A 149 -9.38 -0.89 -21.39
CA ASN A 149 -8.14 -1.58 -21.73
C ASN A 149 -7.15 -1.45 -20.55
N PRO A 150 -6.20 -2.40 -20.40
CA PRO A 150 -5.10 -2.29 -19.45
C PRO A 150 -4.38 -0.95 -19.53
N ASN A 151 -4.37 -0.18 -18.45
CA ASN A 151 -3.66 1.11 -18.36
C ASN A 151 -3.20 1.51 -16.95
N LEU A 152 -3.54 0.74 -15.91
CA LEU A 152 -3.20 1.04 -14.52
C LEU A 152 -1.77 0.58 -14.18
N VAL A 153 -0.90 1.52 -13.81
CA VAL A 153 0.46 1.28 -13.33
C VAL A 153 0.52 1.46 -11.82
N VAL A 154 0.98 0.43 -11.11
CA VAL A 154 1.24 0.52 -9.67
C VAL A 154 2.61 1.17 -9.47
N CYS A 155 2.69 2.18 -8.60
CA CYS A 155 3.93 2.84 -8.22
C CYS A 155 4.21 2.60 -6.73
N TRP A 156 5.34 1.95 -6.46
CA TRP A 156 5.86 1.67 -5.13
C TRP A 156 7.12 2.49 -4.86
N GLY A 157 7.41 2.75 -3.59
CA GLY A 157 8.59 3.51 -3.18
C GLY A 157 8.45 4.11 -1.79
N GLY A 158 9.50 4.78 -1.32
CA GLY A 158 9.58 5.26 0.06
C GLY A 158 8.58 6.37 0.40
N HIS A 159 8.04 6.30 1.63
CA HIS A 159 7.33 7.41 2.26
C HIS A 159 8.29 8.57 2.61
N SER A 160 9.53 8.22 3.00
CA SER A 160 10.64 9.15 3.29
C SER A 160 11.68 9.09 2.18
N ILE A 161 11.68 10.10 1.31
CA ILE A 161 12.60 10.22 0.18
C ILE A 161 13.11 11.66 0.05
N ASN A 162 14.30 11.82 -0.53
CA ASN A 162 14.88 13.14 -0.73
C ASN A 162 14.17 13.92 -1.86
N ARG A 163 14.53 15.20 -2.03
CA ARG A 163 13.88 16.06 -3.03
C ARG A 163 14.15 15.62 -4.47
N ALA A 164 15.33 15.08 -4.77
CA ALA A 164 15.67 14.61 -6.11
C ALA A 164 14.81 13.40 -6.49
N GLU A 165 14.71 12.41 -5.61
CA GLU A 165 13.83 11.23 -5.77
C GLU A 165 12.35 11.65 -5.90
N TYR A 166 11.89 12.60 -5.06
CA TYR A 166 10.53 13.09 -5.16
C TYR A 166 10.25 13.81 -6.50
N ASN A 167 11.20 14.61 -6.98
CA ASN A 167 11.07 15.26 -8.28
C ASN A 167 11.05 14.26 -9.44
N TYR A 168 11.98 13.30 -9.42
CA TYR A 168 12.05 12.25 -10.43
C TYR A 168 10.76 11.41 -10.48
N SER A 169 10.19 11.06 -9.32
CA SER A 169 8.90 10.33 -9.30
C SER A 169 7.75 11.10 -9.94
N LYS A 170 7.73 12.45 -9.83
CA LYS A 170 6.77 13.30 -10.56
C LYS A 170 7.04 13.30 -12.06
N GLU A 171 8.30 13.33 -12.48
CA GLU A 171 8.66 13.31 -13.90
C GLU A 171 8.25 11.98 -14.56
N VAL A 172 8.47 10.85 -13.88
CA VAL A 172 7.99 9.54 -14.32
C VAL A 172 6.46 9.53 -14.39
N GLY A 173 5.78 10.00 -13.33
CA GLY A 173 4.33 10.15 -13.34
C GLY A 173 3.80 11.00 -14.49
N TYR A 174 4.48 12.11 -14.78
CA TYR A 174 4.16 12.99 -15.91
C TYR A 174 4.33 12.27 -17.26
N ALA A 175 5.45 11.57 -17.46
CA ALA A 175 5.71 10.81 -18.67
C ALA A 175 4.70 9.66 -18.89
N MET A 176 4.25 9.02 -17.82
CA MET A 176 3.17 8.03 -17.86
C MET A 176 1.82 8.66 -18.15
N GLY A 177 1.50 9.79 -17.53
CA GLY A 177 0.25 10.53 -17.78
C GLY A 177 0.14 11.05 -19.21
N LEU A 178 1.26 11.39 -19.86
CA LEU A 178 1.29 11.73 -21.30
C LEU A 178 0.94 10.55 -22.22
N ARG A 179 0.87 9.32 -21.70
CA ARG A 179 0.57 8.08 -22.42
C ARG A 179 -0.75 7.45 -21.98
N ASP A 180 -1.62 8.25 -21.34
CA ASP A 180 -2.93 7.83 -20.82
C ASP A 180 -2.87 6.66 -19.80
N LEU A 181 -1.72 6.52 -19.13
CA LEU A 181 -1.56 5.53 -18.05
C LEU A 181 -2.09 6.10 -16.74
N ASP A 182 -2.90 5.31 -16.05
CA ASP A 182 -3.44 5.62 -14.73
C ASP A 182 -2.46 5.16 -13.64
N ILE A 183 -2.59 5.71 -12.43
CA ILE A 183 -1.64 5.49 -11.34
C ILE A 183 -2.34 4.83 -10.15
N CYS A 184 -1.75 3.76 -9.64
CA CYS A 184 -2.11 3.14 -8.37
C CYS A 184 -0.94 3.24 -7.36
N THR A 185 -1.19 3.58 -6.09
CA THR A 185 -0.14 3.67 -5.04
C THR A 185 -0.65 3.22 -3.69
N GLY A 186 0.25 3.14 -2.70
CA GLY A 186 -0.03 2.96 -1.28
C GLY A 186 -0.56 4.21 -0.54
N CYS A 187 -1.03 5.24 -1.28
CA CYS A 187 -1.67 6.46 -0.77
C CYS A 187 -0.77 7.49 -0.03
N GLY A 188 0.32 7.05 0.60
CA GLY A 188 1.15 7.86 1.50
C GLY A 188 1.97 9.00 0.87
N PRO A 189 2.92 9.59 1.63
CA PRO A 189 3.78 10.66 1.14
C PRO A 189 4.88 10.13 0.19
N GLY A 190 5.86 10.99 -0.13
CA GLY A 190 7.02 10.58 -0.95
C GLY A 190 6.64 10.03 -2.32
N ALA A 191 7.16 8.84 -2.64
CA ALA A 191 6.98 8.17 -3.92
C ALA A 191 5.54 7.68 -4.15
N MET A 192 4.71 7.60 -3.11
CA MET A 192 3.29 7.25 -3.25
C MET A 192 2.41 8.45 -3.66
N LYS A 193 2.96 9.67 -3.61
CA LYS A 193 2.30 10.93 -3.98
C LYS A 193 2.86 11.57 -5.25
N GLY A 194 4.18 11.50 -5.44
CA GLY A 194 4.87 12.14 -6.57
C GLY A 194 4.31 11.77 -7.95
N PRO A 195 4.21 10.46 -8.28
CA PRO A 195 3.73 10.00 -9.58
C PRO A 195 2.32 10.51 -9.91
N MET A 196 1.39 10.52 -8.95
CA MET A 196 0.04 11.05 -9.16
C MET A 196 0.06 12.55 -9.51
N LYS A 197 0.87 13.37 -8.82
CA LYS A 197 1.01 14.80 -9.15
C LYS A 197 1.54 15.02 -10.56
N GLY A 198 2.52 14.23 -10.97
CA GLY A 198 3.05 14.26 -12.34
C GLY A 198 1.99 13.88 -13.36
N ALA A 199 1.32 12.75 -13.12
CA ALA A 199 0.30 12.19 -14.00
C ALA A 199 -0.88 13.16 -14.20
N THR A 200 -1.29 13.90 -13.17
CA THR A 200 -2.32 14.96 -13.30
C THR A 200 -1.97 16.00 -14.35
N ILE A 201 -0.71 16.43 -14.42
CA ILE A 201 -0.27 17.38 -15.44
C ILE A 201 -0.19 16.71 -16.82
N GLY A 202 0.28 15.46 -16.89
CA GLY A 202 0.32 14.68 -18.13
C GLY A 202 -1.09 14.47 -18.74
N HIS A 203 -2.01 13.96 -17.93
CA HIS A 203 -3.42 13.75 -18.28
C HIS A 203 -4.10 15.05 -18.73
N ALA A 204 -3.87 16.16 -18.02
CA ALA A 204 -4.43 17.46 -18.40
C ALA A 204 -3.95 17.94 -19.78
N LYS A 205 -2.70 17.65 -20.15
CA LYS A 205 -2.16 17.94 -21.50
C LYS A 205 -2.79 17.04 -22.57
N GLN A 206 -3.05 15.78 -22.25
CA GLN A 206 -3.75 14.83 -23.14
C GLN A 206 -5.28 14.98 -23.15
N ARG A 207 -5.83 15.94 -22.39
CA ARG A 207 -7.28 16.14 -22.23
C ARG A 207 -8.00 14.92 -21.64
N LEU A 208 -7.28 14.11 -20.85
CA LEU A 208 -7.87 13.03 -20.08
C LEU A 208 -8.48 13.61 -18.79
N HIS A 209 -9.78 13.90 -18.83
CA HIS A 209 -10.49 14.53 -17.71
C HIS A 209 -10.79 13.59 -16.54
N ARG A 210 -10.69 12.27 -16.75
CA ARG A 210 -11.06 11.24 -15.76
C ARG A 210 -9.90 10.25 -15.53
N GLY A 211 -8.69 10.78 -15.35
CA GLY A 211 -7.55 9.97 -14.92
C GLY A 211 -7.83 9.31 -13.57
N ARG A 212 -7.39 8.05 -13.41
CA ARG A 212 -7.60 7.28 -12.19
C ARG A 212 -6.35 7.34 -11.32
N TYR A 213 -6.55 7.75 -10.08
CA TYR A 213 -5.55 7.80 -9.03
C TYR A 213 -6.02 6.90 -7.89
N LEU A 214 -5.73 5.60 -8.04
CA LEU A 214 -6.14 4.57 -7.12
C LEU A 214 -5.19 4.50 -5.93
N GLY A 215 -5.72 4.70 -4.73
CA GLY A 215 -5.02 4.45 -3.48
C GLY A 215 -5.51 3.16 -2.84
N ILE A 216 -4.60 2.25 -2.50
CA ILE A 216 -4.92 1.04 -1.74
C ILE A 216 -4.12 1.06 -0.43
N THR A 217 -4.84 1.06 0.70
CA THR A 217 -4.25 1.06 2.05
C THR A 217 -4.94 0.00 2.92
N GLU A 218 -4.51 -0.14 4.16
CA GLU A 218 -5.13 -1.01 5.18
C GLU A 218 -5.08 -0.34 6.57
N PRO A 219 -5.92 -0.76 7.55
CA PRO A 219 -6.03 -0.09 8.85
C PRO A 219 -4.72 0.05 9.65
N GLY A 220 -3.82 -0.92 9.54
CA GLY A 220 -2.56 -0.95 10.29
C GLY A 220 -1.54 0.09 9.84
N ILE A 221 -1.60 0.55 8.58
CA ILE A 221 -0.60 1.45 7.98
C ILE A 221 -1.16 2.82 7.63
N ILE A 222 -2.49 2.97 7.47
CA ILE A 222 -3.11 4.24 7.03
C ILE A 222 -2.75 5.44 7.91
N ALA A 223 -2.52 5.22 9.21
CA ALA A 223 -2.12 6.26 10.15
C ALA A 223 -0.70 6.80 9.89
N ALA A 224 0.21 5.94 9.44
CA ALA A 224 1.58 6.33 9.08
C ALA A 224 1.68 6.83 7.62
N GLU A 225 0.87 6.26 6.74
CA GLU A 225 0.88 6.53 5.30
C GLU A 225 -0.50 7.06 4.83
N SER A 226 -0.92 8.17 5.40
CA SER A 226 -2.27 8.72 5.17
C SER A 226 -2.52 9.13 3.72
N PRO A 227 -3.74 8.91 3.20
CA PRO A 227 -4.02 9.10 1.78
C PRO A 227 -4.00 10.57 1.37
N ASN A 228 -3.18 10.90 0.36
CA ASN A 228 -3.14 12.25 -0.20
C ASN A 228 -4.46 12.58 -0.94
N PRO A 229 -5.06 13.79 -0.80
CA PRO A 229 -6.35 14.16 -1.42
C PRO A 229 -6.39 14.22 -2.96
N ILE A 230 -5.31 13.83 -3.64
CA ILE A 230 -5.23 13.65 -5.09
C ILE A 230 -5.70 12.25 -5.50
N VAL A 231 -5.65 11.28 -4.57
CA VAL A 231 -6.26 9.97 -4.73
C VAL A 231 -7.76 10.21 -4.94
N ASN A 232 -8.31 9.71 -6.03
CA ASN A 232 -9.73 9.89 -6.36
C ASN A 232 -10.53 8.57 -6.35
N GLU A 233 -9.84 7.44 -6.19
CA GLU A 233 -10.42 6.15 -5.87
C GLU A 233 -9.63 5.60 -4.67
N LEU A 234 -10.22 5.56 -3.47
CA LEU A 234 -9.58 5.00 -2.27
C LEU A 234 -10.20 3.64 -1.94
N VAL A 235 -9.36 2.66 -1.60
CA VAL A 235 -9.77 1.33 -1.14
C VAL A 235 -9.05 0.98 0.16
N ILE A 236 -9.81 0.56 1.17
CA ILE A 236 -9.29 0.04 2.44
C ILE A 236 -9.37 -1.49 2.44
N MET A 237 -8.22 -2.15 2.31
CA MET A 237 -8.11 -3.60 2.43
C MET A 237 -8.05 -4.02 3.90
N PRO A 238 -8.40 -5.28 4.24
CA PRO A 238 -8.49 -5.73 5.63
C PRO A 238 -7.12 -5.82 6.32
N ASP A 239 -6.08 -6.16 5.56
CA ASP A 239 -4.72 -6.42 6.02
C ASP A 239 -3.70 -6.16 4.91
N ILE A 240 -2.41 -6.27 5.25
CA ILE A 240 -1.28 -6.02 4.34
C ILE A 240 -1.26 -7.02 3.19
N GLU A 241 -1.50 -8.31 3.45
CA GLU A 241 -1.43 -9.34 2.42
C GLU A 241 -2.52 -9.15 1.36
N LYS A 242 -3.75 -8.81 1.77
CA LYS A 242 -4.84 -8.48 0.83
C LYS A 242 -4.59 -7.16 0.10
N ARG A 243 -3.93 -6.18 0.75
CA ARG A 243 -3.42 -4.96 0.06
C ARG A 243 -2.40 -5.32 -1.02
N LEU A 244 -1.43 -6.18 -0.72
CA LEU A 244 -0.41 -6.63 -1.67
C LEU A 244 -1.02 -7.42 -2.82
N GLU A 245 -1.97 -8.32 -2.54
CA GLU A 245 -2.71 -9.05 -3.57
C GLU A 245 -3.51 -8.09 -4.47
N ALA A 246 -4.19 -7.10 -3.90
CA ALA A 246 -4.94 -6.11 -4.66
C ALA A 246 -4.05 -5.36 -5.65
N PHE A 247 -2.82 -4.99 -5.27
CA PHE A 247 -1.87 -4.35 -6.19
C PHE A 247 -1.54 -5.23 -7.40
N VAL A 248 -1.12 -6.48 -7.17
CA VAL A 248 -0.65 -7.35 -8.26
C VAL A 248 -1.78 -7.89 -9.12
N ARG A 249 -3.01 -7.92 -8.60
CA ARG A 249 -4.21 -8.32 -9.35
C ARG A 249 -4.74 -7.20 -10.23
N THR A 250 -4.71 -5.95 -9.77
CA THR A 250 -5.27 -4.79 -10.50
C THR A 250 -4.25 -4.07 -11.38
N GLY A 251 -2.97 -4.10 -10.99
CA GLY A 251 -1.87 -3.51 -11.75
C GLY A 251 -1.58 -4.27 -13.05
N HIS A 252 -1.33 -3.53 -14.12
CA HIS A 252 -0.86 -4.08 -15.40
C HIS A 252 0.65 -3.93 -15.58
N GLY A 253 1.30 -3.28 -14.62
CA GLY A 253 2.73 -3.05 -14.53
C GLY A 253 3.05 -2.37 -13.21
N ILE A 254 4.29 -2.54 -12.75
CA ILE A 254 4.79 -1.94 -11.52
C ILE A 254 6.04 -1.13 -11.81
N VAL A 255 6.07 0.09 -11.30
CA VAL A 255 7.25 0.94 -11.20
C VAL A 255 7.66 1.04 -9.74
N VAL A 256 8.92 0.74 -9.44
CA VAL A 256 9.48 0.81 -8.08
C VAL A 256 10.53 1.92 -8.01
N PHE A 257 10.27 2.91 -7.16
CA PHE A 257 11.21 3.97 -6.80
C PHE A 257 12.02 3.59 -5.56
N PRO A 258 13.11 4.31 -5.24
CA PRO A 258 13.84 4.10 -4.00
C PRO A 258 12.94 4.19 -2.77
N GLY A 259 13.15 3.27 -1.83
CA GLY A 259 12.37 3.17 -0.61
C GLY A 259 13.07 2.36 0.48
N GLY A 260 12.40 2.23 1.63
CA GLY A 260 12.89 1.49 2.80
C GLY A 260 12.32 0.08 2.90
N ALA A 261 12.11 -0.39 4.12
CA ALA A 261 11.64 -1.75 4.41
C ALA A 261 10.30 -2.11 3.73
N GLY A 262 9.32 -1.20 3.68
CA GLY A 262 8.04 -1.47 3.02
C GLY A 262 8.16 -1.67 1.50
N THR A 263 9.03 -0.90 0.85
CA THR A 263 9.30 -1.09 -0.59
C THR A 263 10.06 -2.40 -0.84
N ALA A 264 10.97 -2.79 0.06
CA ALA A 264 11.63 -4.09 -0.04
C ALA A 264 10.65 -5.27 0.16
N GLU A 265 9.69 -5.14 1.08
CA GLU A 265 8.58 -6.09 1.25
C GLU A 265 7.77 -6.25 -0.04
N GLU A 266 7.38 -5.13 -0.66
CA GLU A 266 6.63 -5.10 -1.92
C GLU A 266 7.43 -5.76 -3.08
N ILE A 267 8.74 -5.49 -3.19
CA ILE A 267 9.63 -6.12 -4.18
C ILE A 267 9.69 -7.63 -3.97
N LEU A 268 9.91 -8.09 -2.74
CA LEU A 268 10.01 -9.52 -2.42
C LEU A 268 8.67 -10.24 -2.64
N TYR A 269 7.55 -9.56 -2.40
CA TYR A 269 6.22 -10.07 -2.70
C TYR A 269 6.04 -10.34 -4.20
N ILE A 270 6.28 -9.35 -5.06
CA ILE A 270 6.07 -9.54 -6.50
C ILE A 270 7.09 -10.53 -7.10
N LEU A 271 8.36 -10.47 -6.70
CA LEU A 271 9.37 -11.41 -7.21
C LEU A 271 9.05 -12.83 -6.79
N GLY A 272 8.66 -13.04 -5.54
CA GLY A 272 8.22 -14.35 -5.07
C GLY A 272 7.06 -14.93 -5.88
N ILE A 273 6.07 -14.10 -6.22
CA ILE A 273 4.97 -14.51 -7.10
C ILE A 273 5.47 -14.84 -8.50
N LEU A 274 6.26 -13.97 -9.14
CA LEU A 274 6.74 -14.19 -10.51
C LEU A 274 7.72 -15.37 -10.64
N LEU A 275 8.40 -15.74 -9.55
CA LEU A 275 9.27 -16.91 -9.47
C LEU A 275 8.51 -18.23 -9.22
N HIS A 276 7.20 -18.18 -9.00
CA HIS A 276 6.40 -19.40 -8.96
C HIS A 276 6.39 -20.07 -10.35
N PRO A 277 6.59 -21.40 -10.47
CA PRO A 277 6.63 -22.10 -11.77
C PRO A 277 5.43 -21.82 -12.67
N ASP A 278 4.21 -21.82 -12.13
CA ASP A 278 2.98 -21.53 -12.88
C ASP A 278 2.90 -20.09 -13.45
N ASN A 279 3.78 -19.18 -13.01
CA ASN A 279 3.87 -17.82 -13.52
C ASN A 279 5.04 -17.60 -14.49
N ALA A 280 5.74 -18.67 -14.90
CA ALA A 280 6.90 -18.58 -15.80
C ALA A 280 6.64 -17.69 -17.02
N ASP A 281 5.51 -17.91 -17.69
CA ASP A 281 5.14 -17.25 -18.94
C ASP A 281 4.31 -15.97 -18.77
N VAL A 282 4.02 -15.54 -17.54
CA VAL A 282 3.19 -14.35 -17.29
C VAL A 282 4.01 -13.10 -17.64
N PRO A 283 3.63 -12.31 -18.66
CA PRO A 283 4.26 -11.02 -18.88
C PRO A 283 3.81 -10.08 -17.77
N PHE A 284 4.77 -9.56 -17.01
CA PHE A 284 4.50 -8.59 -15.97
C PHE A 284 5.59 -7.51 -16.00
N PRO A 285 5.33 -6.33 -16.60
CA PRO A 285 6.34 -5.30 -16.68
C PRO A 285 6.65 -4.74 -15.29
N LEU A 286 7.90 -4.94 -14.86
CA LEU A 286 8.43 -4.51 -13.57
C LEU A 286 9.68 -3.66 -13.81
N VAL A 287 9.62 -2.38 -13.47
CA VAL A 287 10.74 -1.44 -13.67
C VAL A 287 11.16 -0.81 -12.36
N PHE A 288 12.42 -0.94 -12.02
CA PHE A 288 13.06 -0.24 -10.92
C PHE A 288 13.73 1.02 -11.46
N THR A 289 13.45 2.17 -10.85
CA THR A 289 13.89 3.44 -11.42
C THR A 289 14.07 4.54 -10.38
N GLY A 290 15.02 5.43 -10.64
CA GLY A 290 15.26 6.61 -9.84
C GLY A 290 16.22 7.57 -10.55
N PRO A 291 16.48 8.75 -9.95
CA PRO A 291 17.44 9.70 -10.49
C PRO A 291 18.86 9.14 -10.46
N GLU A 292 19.80 9.76 -11.16
CA GLU A 292 21.21 9.35 -11.16
C GLU A 292 21.79 9.15 -9.74
N THR A 293 21.40 10.00 -8.79
CA THR A 293 21.82 9.91 -7.37
C THR A 293 21.37 8.64 -6.65
N SER A 294 20.48 7.84 -7.25
CA SER A 294 19.98 6.57 -6.71
C SER A 294 20.62 5.34 -7.35
N ARG A 295 21.64 5.51 -8.21
CA ARG A 295 22.34 4.40 -8.86
C ARG A 295 22.87 3.37 -7.86
N ASP A 296 23.58 3.82 -6.83
CA ASP A 296 24.16 2.94 -5.81
C ASP A 296 23.10 2.21 -4.99
N TYR A 297 21.95 2.85 -4.74
CA TYR A 297 20.80 2.20 -4.10
C TYR A 297 20.31 1.01 -4.93
N PHE A 298 20.15 1.18 -6.24
CA PHE A 298 19.70 0.09 -7.11
C PHE A 298 20.77 -0.98 -7.33
N VAL A 299 22.06 -0.63 -7.29
CA VAL A 299 23.14 -1.63 -7.26
C VAL A 299 23.00 -2.52 -6.02
N GLN A 300 22.76 -1.94 -4.85
CA GLN A 300 22.59 -2.69 -3.60
C GLN A 300 21.33 -3.57 -3.63
N ILE A 301 20.19 -3.05 -4.11
CA ILE A 301 18.96 -3.83 -4.27
C ILE A 301 19.17 -4.99 -5.24
N ASN A 302 19.78 -4.73 -6.40
CA ASN A 302 20.06 -5.73 -7.42
C ASN A 302 20.98 -6.84 -6.88
N GLN A 303 22.01 -6.47 -6.14
CA GLN A 303 22.93 -7.42 -5.51
C GLN A 303 22.24 -8.24 -4.42
N PHE A 304 21.44 -7.61 -3.56
CA PHE A 304 20.67 -8.31 -2.53
C PHE A 304 19.73 -9.37 -3.15
N ILE A 305 19.02 -9.01 -4.23
CA ILE A 305 18.15 -9.94 -4.96
C ILE A 305 18.98 -11.09 -5.57
N HIS A 306 20.15 -10.80 -6.14
CA HIS A 306 21.05 -11.84 -6.66
C HIS A 306 21.50 -12.81 -5.56
N ASP A 307 22.00 -12.28 -4.45
CA ASP A 307 22.60 -13.09 -3.37
C ASP A 307 21.57 -13.98 -2.65
N THR A 308 20.31 -13.54 -2.63
CA THR A 308 19.22 -14.23 -1.95
C THR A 308 18.34 -15.06 -2.87
N LEU A 309 17.80 -14.48 -3.94
CA LEU A 309 16.85 -15.11 -4.86
C LEU A 309 17.48 -15.58 -6.19
N GLY A 310 18.74 -15.22 -6.46
CA GLY A 310 19.47 -15.67 -7.64
C GLY A 310 19.17 -14.88 -8.92
N PRO A 311 19.86 -15.22 -10.01
CA PRO A 311 19.78 -14.50 -11.29
C PRO A 311 18.40 -14.60 -11.96
N GLU A 312 17.66 -15.70 -11.77
CA GLU A 312 16.30 -15.86 -12.30
C GLU A 312 15.35 -14.75 -11.79
N ALA A 313 15.57 -14.26 -10.57
CA ALA A 313 14.82 -13.13 -10.03
C ALA A 313 15.18 -11.81 -10.73
N GLN A 314 16.44 -11.64 -11.13
CA GLN A 314 16.91 -10.44 -11.83
C GLN A 314 16.34 -10.31 -13.24
N GLU A 315 16.05 -11.44 -13.90
CA GLU A 315 15.42 -11.47 -15.22
C GLU A 315 13.97 -10.97 -15.20
N ARG A 316 13.33 -10.91 -14.03
CA ARG A 316 11.93 -10.48 -13.88
C ARG A 316 11.74 -8.96 -13.84
N TYR A 317 12.81 -8.16 -13.82
CA TYR A 317 12.70 -6.70 -13.81
C TYR A 317 13.76 -6.02 -14.68
N LYS A 318 13.55 -4.73 -14.94
CA LYS A 318 14.53 -3.84 -15.57
C LYS A 318 14.88 -2.70 -14.63
N ILE A 319 16.15 -2.31 -14.59
CA ILE A 319 16.59 -1.11 -13.88
C ILE A 319 16.81 -0.01 -14.93
N ILE A 320 16.11 1.12 -14.78
CA ILE A 320 16.25 2.30 -15.65
C ILE A 320 16.60 3.49 -14.77
N ILE A 321 17.80 4.05 -14.93
CA ILE A 321 18.30 5.18 -14.14
C ILE A 321 18.18 6.46 -14.97
N ASP A 322 17.65 7.52 -14.35
CA ASP A 322 17.62 8.89 -14.87
C ASP A 322 16.93 9.09 -16.24
N ASP A 323 15.96 8.23 -16.59
CA ASP A 323 15.19 8.35 -17.85
C ASP A 323 13.68 8.10 -17.63
N PRO A 324 12.93 9.14 -17.21
CA PRO A 324 11.50 9.03 -16.99
C PRO A 324 10.70 8.64 -18.24
N GLU A 325 11.17 9.03 -19.42
CA GLU A 325 10.50 8.70 -20.67
C GLU A 325 10.67 7.24 -21.05
N ALA A 326 11.87 6.67 -20.87
CA ALA A 326 12.12 5.26 -21.08
C ALA A 326 11.28 4.40 -20.14
N VAL A 327 11.14 4.78 -18.86
CA VAL A 327 10.23 4.09 -17.93
C VAL A 327 8.81 4.06 -18.47
N ALA A 328 8.28 5.21 -18.91
CA ALA A 328 6.92 5.30 -19.42
C ALA A 328 6.73 4.54 -20.76
N ARG A 329 7.76 4.51 -21.63
CA ARG A 329 7.76 3.71 -22.87
C ARG A 329 7.77 2.22 -22.57
N GLU A 330 8.60 1.78 -21.62
CA GLU A 330 8.69 0.38 -21.19
C GLU A 330 7.37 -0.09 -20.59
N MET A 331 6.75 0.71 -19.71
CA MET A 331 5.42 0.40 -19.16
C MET A 331 4.36 0.29 -20.27
N GLN A 332 4.30 1.25 -21.19
CA GLN A 332 3.33 1.23 -22.29
C GLN A 332 3.51 -0.02 -23.18
N ALA A 333 4.75 -0.39 -23.51
CA ALA A 333 5.04 -1.57 -24.30
C ALA A 333 4.71 -2.87 -23.55
N GLY A 334 5.06 -2.97 -22.27
CA GLY A 334 4.77 -4.12 -21.43
C GLY A 334 3.27 -4.32 -21.20
N ILE A 335 2.52 -3.23 -20.94
CA ILE A 335 1.06 -3.29 -20.77
C ILE A 335 0.36 -3.76 -22.05
N LYS A 336 0.90 -3.43 -23.23
CA LYS A 336 0.42 -4.00 -24.49
C LYS A 336 0.60 -5.52 -24.53
N GLN A 337 1.72 -6.05 -24.04
CA GLN A 337 1.94 -7.50 -23.94
C GLN A 337 0.98 -8.14 -22.93
N VAL A 338 0.76 -7.51 -21.78
CA VAL A 338 -0.25 -7.95 -20.78
C VAL A 338 -1.62 -8.05 -21.41
N ARG A 339 -2.04 -7.03 -22.18
CA ARG A 339 -3.32 -7.04 -22.88
C ARG A 339 -3.45 -8.24 -23.82
N GLU A 340 -2.46 -8.47 -24.68
CA GLU A 340 -2.51 -9.61 -25.62
C GLU A 340 -2.49 -10.95 -24.90
N TYR A 341 -1.71 -11.06 -23.82
CA TYR A 341 -1.65 -12.27 -22.99
C TYR A 341 -2.99 -12.60 -22.34
N ARG A 342 -3.65 -11.62 -21.71
CA ARG A 342 -4.97 -11.80 -21.09
C ARG A 342 -6.02 -12.16 -22.12
N LYS A 343 -6.01 -11.48 -23.28
CA LYS A 343 -6.91 -11.77 -24.39
C LYS A 343 -6.76 -13.19 -24.91
N ALA A 344 -5.53 -13.67 -25.10
CA ALA A 344 -5.25 -15.02 -25.58
C ALA A 344 -5.71 -16.13 -24.61
N ARG A 345 -5.85 -15.80 -23.32
CA ARG A 345 -6.28 -16.73 -22.25
C ARG A 345 -7.70 -16.49 -21.76
N SER A 346 -8.44 -15.58 -22.38
CA SER A 346 -9.78 -15.16 -21.93
C SER A 346 -9.84 -14.71 -20.46
N ASP A 347 -8.75 -14.13 -19.97
CA ASP A 347 -8.69 -13.54 -18.62
C ASP A 347 -9.14 -12.07 -18.65
N ALA A 348 -9.62 -11.57 -17.51
CA ALA A 348 -10.09 -10.20 -17.38
C ALA A 348 -8.92 -9.20 -17.48
N TYR A 349 -9.21 -8.02 -18.04
CA TYR A 349 -8.26 -6.91 -18.02
C TYR A 349 -8.21 -6.27 -16.63
N TYR A 350 -9.36 -6.01 -16.02
CA TYR A 350 -9.47 -5.29 -14.74
C TYR A 350 -8.99 -6.08 -13.51
N TYR A 351 -8.76 -7.39 -13.63
CA TYR A 351 -8.30 -8.24 -12.53
C TYR A 351 -7.56 -9.46 -13.08
N ASN A 352 -6.35 -9.72 -12.60
CA ASN A 352 -5.47 -10.81 -13.04
C ASN A 352 -5.82 -12.14 -12.37
N TRP A 353 -6.84 -12.85 -12.85
CA TRP A 353 -7.18 -14.17 -12.27
C TRP A 353 -6.13 -15.22 -12.57
N GLY A 354 -5.48 -15.15 -13.73
CA GLY A 354 -4.49 -16.12 -14.17
C GLY A 354 -3.17 -16.10 -13.37
N LEU A 355 -2.95 -15.10 -12.50
CA LEU A 355 -1.76 -15.04 -11.65
C LEU A 355 -1.85 -16.06 -10.51
N LYS A 356 -0.89 -16.97 -10.43
CA LYS A 356 -0.79 -17.90 -9.30
C LYS A 356 -0.16 -17.18 -8.11
N ILE A 357 -0.88 -17.08 -7.01
CA ILE A 357 -0.34 -16.58 -5.74
C ILE A 357 -0.38 -17.73 -4.74
N ASP A 358 0.79 -18.09 -4.19
CA ASP A 358 0.85 -19.14 -3.17
C ASP A 358 0.22 -18.65 -1.85
N SER A 359 -0.36 -19.58 -1.09
CA SER A 359 -0.91 -19.32 0.24
C SER A 359 0.09 -18.63 1.19
N GLU A 360 1.39 -18.86 1.04
CA GLU A 360 2.43 -18.22 1.83
C GLU A 360 2.50 -16.69 1.64
N PHE A 361 2.01 -16.18 0.51
CA PHE A 361 1.88 -14.75 0.23
C PHE A 361 0.53 -14.17 0.66
N GLN A 362 -0.49 -14.99 0.90
CA GLN A 362 -1.84 -14.52 1.23
C GLN A 362 -2.17 -14.57 2.72
N ARG A 363 -1.55 -15.49 3.46
CA ARG A 363 -1.79 -15.66 4.89
C ARG A 363 -1.26 -14.45 5.68
N PRO A 364 -2.11 -13.80 6.50
CA PRO A 364 -1.68 -12.73 7.38
C PRO A 364 -0.53 -13.15 8.29
N PHE A 365 0.50 -12.31 8.38
CA PHE A 365 1.65 -12.55 9.24
C PHE A 365 1.64 -11.60 10.46
N PRO A 366 1.27 -12.07 11.66
CA PRO A 366 1.41 -11.26 12.87
C PRO A 366 2.88 -11.23 13.32
N PRO A 367 3.54 -10.05 13.33
CA PRO A 367 4.98 -9.94 13.59
C PRO A 367 5.27 -9.95 15.10
N THR A 368 5.11 -11.12 15.73
CA THR A 368 5.55 -11.34 17.12
C THR A 368 7.03 -11.71 17.16
N HIS A 369 7.70 -11.54 18.31
CA HIS A 369 9.11 -11.96 18.49
C HIS A 369 9.33 -13.43 18.17
N GLU A 370 8.37 -14.28 18.52
CA GLU A 370 8.41 -15.71 18.20
C GLU A 370 8.31 -15.96 16.69
N ASN A 371 7.33 -15.35 16.02
CA ASN A 371 7.14 -15.53 14.58
C ASN A 371 8.34 -15.00 13.78
N MET A 372 8.88 -13.85 14.18
CA MET A 372 10.07 -13.25 13.56
C MET A 372 11.32 -14.14 13.72
N ARG A 373 11.51 -14.75 14.90
CA ARG A 373 12.62 -15.66 15.16
C ARG A 373 12.52 -16.97 14.38
N ASN A 374 11.29 -17.43 14.13
CA ASN A 374 11.02 -18.74 13.51
C ASN A 374 10.89 -18.68 11.97
N LEU A 375 11.21 -17.54 11.33
CA LEU A 375 11.20 -17.43 9.88
C LEU A 375 12.22 -18.38 9.24
N SER A 376 11.81 -19.11 8.21
CA SER A 376 12.67 -20.05 7.48
C SER A 376 13.55 -19.29 6.48
N LEU A 377 14.61 -18.64 6.96
CA LEU A 377 15.52 -17.84 6.14
C LEU A 377 16.78 -18.65 5.79
N HIS A 378 16.59 -19.74 5.04
CA HIS A 378 17.67 -20.60 4.54
C HIS A 378 17.51 -20.90 3.04
N LYS A 379 18.59 -21.25 2.34
CA LYS A 379 18.54 -21.52 0.88
C LYS A 379 18.01 -22.91 0.51
N ASN A 380 17.91 -23.84 1.46
CA ASN A 380 17.38 -25.19 1.21
C ASN A 380 15.85 -25.25 1.11
N GLN A 381 15.27 -24.46 0.20
CA GLN A 381 13.84 -24.41 -0.10
C GLN A 381 13.63 -23.81 -1.52
N PRO A 382 12.46 -23.99 -2.14
CA PRO A 382 12.12 -23.28 -3.37
C PRO A 382 12.28 -21.76 -3.22
N VAL A 383 12.83 -21.11 -4.25
CA VAL A 383 13.18 -19.68 -4.21
C VAL A 383 12.00 -18.75 -3.89
N HIS A 384 10.82 -19.05 -4.42
CA HIS A 384 9.61 -18.27 -4.12
C HIS A 384 9.17 -18.40 -2.65
N LEU A 385 9.47 -19.50 -1.97
CA LEU A 385 9.20 -19.65 -0.53
C LEU A 385 10.21 -18.88 0.33
N LEU A 386 11.48 -18.81 -0.10
CA LEU A 386 12.45 -17.92 0.53
C LEU A 386 12.01 -16.45 0.39
N ALA A 387 11.54 -16.04 -0.80
CA ALA A 387 10.99 -14.70 -1.01
C ALA A 387 9.80 -14.41 -0.08
N ALA A 388 8.92 -15.39 0.14
CA ALA A 388 7.79 -15.25 1.07
C ALA A 388 8.25 -15.01 2.53
N ASN A 389 9.30 -15.72 2.99
CA ASN A 389 9.85 -15.53 4.33
C ASN A 389 10.60 -14.20 4.48
N LEU A 390 11.37 -13.79 3.46
CA LEU A 390 12.00 -12.46 3.43
C LEU A 390 10.95 -11.35 3.47
N ARG A 391 9.86 -11.48 2.69
CA ARG A 391 8.72 -10.56 2.70
C ARG A 391 8.17 -10.39 4.12
N ARG A 392 7.92 -11.48 4.86
CA ARG A 392 7.48 -11.45 6.26
C ARG A 392 8.47 -10.75 7.18
N ALA A 393 9.78 -10.97 6.98
CA ALA A 393 10.82 -10.32 7.76
C ALA A 393 10.77 -8.79 7.60
N PHE A 394 10.69 -8.29 6.36
CA PHE A 394 10.55 -6.85 6.11
C PHE A 394 9.20 -6.29 6.60
N SER A 395 8.12 -7.06 6.49
CA SER A 395 6.81 -6.71 7.07
C SER A 395 6.88 -6.49 8.58
N GLY A 396 7.63 -7.36 9.28
CA GLY A 396 7.89 -7.20 10.71
C GLY A 396 8.72 -5.95 11.05
N VAL A 397 9.71 -5.61 10.22
CA VAL A 397 10.48 -4.36 10.36
C VAL A 397 9.57 -3.14 10.19
N VAL A 398 8.68 -3.14 9.18
CA VAL A 398 7.69 -2.09 8.98
C VAL A 398 6.77 -1.98 10.20
N ALA A 399 6.23 -3.11 10.67
CA ALA A 399 5.35 -3.12 11.84
C ALA A 399 6.01 -2.54 13.09
N GLY A 400 7.25 -2.94 13.39
CA GLY A 400 8.01 -2.42 14.52
C GLY A 400 8.39 -0.94 14.41
N ASN A 401 8.41 -0.38 13.20
CA ASN A 401 8.78 1.03 12.97
C ASN A 401 7.58 1.99 13.03
N VAL A 402 6.42 1.61 12.47
CA VAL A 402 5.32 2.57 12.23
C VAL A 402 3.94 2.13 12.72
N LYS A 403 3.72 0.82 12.97
CA LYS A 403 2.42 0.32 13.42
C LYS A 403 2.34 0.32 14.94
N GLU A 404 1.21 0.79 15.49
CA GLU A 404 1.01 0.91 16.94
C GLU A 404 1.32 -0.40 17.69
N GLU A 405 0.79 -1.53 17.22
CA GLU A 405 0.98 -2.84 17.86
C GLU A 405 2.44 -3.30 17.82
N GLY A 406 3.14 -3.07 16.70
CA GLY A 406 4.54 -3.41 16.55
C GLY A 406 5.43 -2.53 17.43
N ILE A 407 5.22 -1.22 17.46
CA ILE A 407 5.94 -0.28 18.32
C ILE A 407 5.80 -0.69 19.79
N ARG A 408 4.57 -0.98 20.25
CA ARG A 408 4.32 -1.45 21.63
C ARG A 408 5.00 -2.78 21.93
N ALA A 409 5.06 -3.71 20.98
CA ALA A 409 5.76 -4.98 21.14
C ALA A 409 7.27 -4.76 21.34
N ILE A 410 7.87 -3.84 20.57
CA ILE A 410 9.29 -3.48 20.70
C ILE A 410 9.57 -2.81 22.04
N GLU A 411 8.73 -1.87 22.47
CA GLU A 411 8.85 -1.20 23.78
C GLU A 411 8.81 -2.22 24.94
N LYS A 412 8.00 -3.27 24.83
CA LYS A 412 7.78 -4.26 25.88
C LYS A 412 8.81 -5.40 25.88
N HIS A 413 9.22 -5.87 24.72
CA HIS A 413 9.99 -7.12 24.57
C HIS A 413 11.37 -6.92 23.93
N GLY A 414 11.71 -5.69 23.51
CA GLY A 414 12.97 -5.38 22.82
C GLY A 414 12.89 -5.66 21.32
N HIS A 415 14.04 -5.71 20.65
CA HIS A 415 14.11 -5.86 19.19
C HIS A 415 13.59 -7.22 18.70
N PHE A 416 13.04 -7.25 17.49
CA PHE A 416 12.85 -8.50 16.75
C PHE A 416 14.20 -9.10 16.38
N GLU A 417 14.43 -10.36 16.75
CA GLU A 417 15.64 -11.09 16.35
C GLU A 417 15.35 -11.87 15.08
N ILE A 418 16.14 -11.63 14.03
CA ILE A 418 16.01 -12.28 12.73
C ILE A 418 17.20 -13.21 12.53
N HIS A 419 16.92 -14.50 12.36
CA HIS A 419 17.91 -15.57 12.25
C HIS A 419 17.79 -16.26 10.88
N GLY A 420 18.89 -16.80 10.37
CA GLY A 420 18.91 -17.52 9.11
C GLY A 420 20.31 -17.93 8.67
N ASP A 421 20.43 -18.41 7.44
CA ASP A 421 21.73 -18.72 6.84
C ASP A 421 22.57 -17.44 6.72
N LYS A 422 23.87 -17.55 7.02
CA LYS A 422 24.82 -16.43 6.93
C LYS A 422 24.84 -15.76 5.55
N GLU A 423 24.64 -16.55 4.49
CA GLU A 423 24.57 -16.06 3.11
C GLU A 423 23.34 -15.18 2.83
N ILE A 424 22.31 -15.22 3.67
CA ILE A 424 21.10 -14.38 3.57
C ILE A 424 21.18 -13.24 4.60
N MET A 425 21.60 -13.55 5.83
CA MET A 425 21.66 -12.57 6.93
C MET A 425 22.68 -11.47 6.67
N GLY A 426 23.84 -11.78 6.08
CA GLY A 426 24.83 -10.77 5.71
C GLY A 426 24.29 -9.72 4.73
N PRO A 427 23.78 -10.12 3.55
CA PRO A 427 23.15 -9.19 2.60
C PRO A 427 21.95 -8.44 3.19
N MET A 428 21.12 -9.09 4.01
CA MET A 428 19.96 -8.45 4.65
C MET A 428 20.38 -7.35 5.63
N ASP A 429 21.38 -7.61 6.48
CA ASP A 429 21.92 -6.62 7.42
C ASP A 429 22.53 -5.42 6.69
N ALA A 430 23.32 -5.68 5.63
CA ALA A 430 23.90 -4.64 4.79
C ALA A 430 22.83 -3.77 4.13
N LEU A 431 21.77 -4.38 3.59
CA LEU A 431 20.67 -3.65 2.96
C LEU A 431 19.92 -2.79 3.98
N LEU A 432 19.57 -3.35 5.14
CA LEU A 432 18.88 -2.62 6.20
C LEU A 432 19.73 -1.47 6.76
N ALA A 433 21.03 -1.68 6.95
CA ALA A 433 21.97 -0.63 7.34
C ALA A 433 22.03 0.50 6.31
N SER A 434 21.97 0.18 5.01
CA SER A 434 21.93 1.18 3.94
C SER A 434 20.65 2.04 4.01
N PHE A 435 19.51 1.46 4.35
CA PHE A 435 18.24 2.19 4.51
C PHE A 435 18.31 3.16 5.68
N VAL A 436 18.95 2.77 6.78
CA VAL A 436 19.20 3.66 7.93
C VAL A 436 20.12 4.82 7.53
N ALA A 437 21.25 4.52 6.90
CA ALA A 437 22.21 5.53 6.47
C ALA A 437 21.61 6.55 5.49
N GLN A 438 20.70 6.10 4.63
CA GLN A 438 20.00 6.93 3.65
C GLN A 438 18.70 7.57 4.20
N SER A 439 18.44 7.47 5.51
CA SER A 439 17.25 8.04 6.18
C SER A 439 15.91 7.58 5.60
N ARG A 440 15.81 6.30 5.22
CA ARG A 440 14.62 5.70 4.59
C ARG A 440 13.67 5.00 5.58
N MET A 441 14.07 4.86 6.85
CA MET A 441 13.30 4.16 7.88
C MET A 441 12.35 5.06 8.67
N LYS A 442 12.57 6.38 8.63
CA LYS A 442 11.78 7.39 9.36
C LYS A 442 11.83 8.73 8.62
N LEU A 443 10.84 9.59 8.81
CA LEU A 443 10.88 10.97 8.33
C LEU A 443 12.01 11.77 8.99
N ALA A 444 12.52 12.77 8.27
CA ALA A 444 13.63 13.59 8.71
C ALA A 444 13.34 14.30 10.05
N GLY A 445 14.36 14.42 10.90
CA GLY A 445 14.31 15.19 12.16
C GLY A 445 14.21 14.36 13.44
N LYS A 446 14.12 13.02 13.36
CA LYS A 446 14.20 12.13 14.53
C LYS A 446 15.30 11.08 14.32
N PRO A 447 16.13 10.76 15.35
CA PRO A 447 17.04 9.64 15.25
C PRO A 447 16.25 8.33 15.08
N TYR A 448 16.74 7.45 14.23
CA TYR A 448 16.16 6.12 14.04
C TYR A 448 16.86 5.12 14.96
N THR A 449 16.07 4.43 15.78
CA THR A 449 16.51 3.26 16.55
C THR A 449 15.94 2.02 15.88
N PRO A 450 16.77 1.06 15.41
CA PRO A 450 16.28 -0.16 14.79
C PRO A 450 15.30 -0.92 15.69
N CYS A 451 14.20 -1.41 15.11
CA CYS A 451 13.26 -2.32 15.78
C CYS A 451 13.70 -3.79 15.70
N TYR A 452 14.83 -4.07 15.05
CA TYR A 452 15.31 -5.40 14.73
C TYR A 452 16.79 -5.57 15.09
N ARG A 453 17.21 -6.84 15.17
CA ARG A 453 18.60 -7.26 15.25
C ARG A 453 18.78 -8.49 14.34
N VAL A 454 19.63 -8.36 13.34
CA VAL A 454 20.03 -9.51 12.51
C VAL A 454 21.07 -10.32 13.28
N ILE A 455 20.84 -11.63 13.38
CA ILE A 455 21.73 -12.58 14.05
C ILE A 455 22.42 -13.41 12.97
N GLN A 456 23.76 -13.30 12.91
CA GLN A 456 24.60 -13.93 11.88
C GLN A 456 25.31 -15.19 12.37
#